data_AF-A0A8K0HN28-F1
#
_entry.id   AF-A0A8K0HN28-F1
#
_cell.length_a   1.000
_cell.length_b   1.000
_cell.length_c   1.000
_cell.angle_alpha   90.00
_cell.angle_beta   90.00
_cell.angle_gamma   90.00
#
_symmetry.space_group_name_H-M   'P 1'
#
loop_
_entity.id
_entity.type
_entity.pdbx_description
1 polymer ?
#
loop_
_entity_poly.entity_id
_entity_poly.type
_entity_poly.pdbx_seq_one_letter_code
_entity_poly.pdbx_strand_id
1 'polypeptide(L)'
;MRPSAYEVLKDYNFPIGILPKGVLDYNLDPSDGKFCAYLNGTCGFSLEGSYQLKYKSTIKGNISKGRLSSLEGVSVKLFFMWVDIVEVLRSDDHLEFSVGIAGADFPIDNFVECPQCGCGLNCGDGQASKVKMSNPIVSSY
;
A
#
# COMPACT_ATOMS: atom_id res chain seq x y z
N MET A 1 -24.98 6.04 -1.16
CA MET A 1 -23.68 6.65 -0.82
C MET A 1 -22.66 6.16 -1.83
N ARG A 2 -21.74 7.02 -2.29
CA ARG A 2 -20.58 6.59 -3.10
C ARG A 2 -19.62 5.84 -2.17
N PRO A 3 -19.09 4.67 -2.55
CA PRO A 3 -18.13 3.96 -1.71
C PRO A 3 -16.86 4.80 -1.54
N SER A 4 -16.13 4.58 -0.47
CA SER A 4 -14.79 5.13 -0.27
C SER A 4 -13.75 4.34 -1.09
N ALA A 5 -12.56 4.92 -1.27
CA ALA A 5 -11.44 4.21 -1.90
C ALA A 5 -11.11 2.89 -1.17
N TYR A 6 -11.25 2.87 0.16
CA TYR A 6 -11.01 1.69 0.98
C TYR A 6 -12.04 0.58 0.76
N GLU A 7 -13.30 0.94 0.53
CA GLU A 7 -14.35 -0.04 0.16
C GLU A 7 -14.10 -0.59 -1.23
N VAL A 8 -13.69 0.24 -2.19
CA VAL A 8 -13.27 -0.22 -3.52
C VAL A 8 -12.12 -1.21 -3.44
N LEU A 9 -11.10 -0.97 -2.62
CA LEU A 9 -10.02 -1.95 -2.43
C LEU A 9 -10.57 -3.30 -1.95
N LYS A 10 -11.50 -3.32 -0.98
CA LYS A 10 -12.10 -4.56 -0.49
C LYS A 10 -12.85 -5.31 -1.60
N ASP A 11 -13.62 -4.60 -2.43
CA ASP A 11 -14.36 -5.20 -3.54
C ASP A 11 -13.42 -5.89 -4.55
N TYR A 12 -12.20 -5.38 -4.69
CA TYR A 12 -11.13 -5.94 -5.52
C TYR A 12 -10.19 -6.88 -4.76
N ASN A 13 -10.63 -7.42 -3.61
CA ASN A 13 -9.91 -8.40 -2.81
C ASN A 13 -8.61 -7.87 -2.16
N PHE A 14 -8.56 -6.60 -1.81
CA PHE A 14 -7.43 -6.00 -1.10
C PHE A 14 -7.80 -5.56 0.33
N PRO A 15 -6.87 -5.67 1.29
CA PRO A 15 -7.05 -5.05 2.59
C PRO A 15 -6.95 -3.52 2.46
N ILE A 16 -7.57 -2.81 3.41
CA ILE A 16 -7.63 -1.35 3.38
C ILE A 16 -6.28 -0.69 3.68
N GLY A 17 -5.40 -1.38 4.40
CA GLY A 17 -4.11 -0.87 4.86
C GLY A 17 -3.04 -0.71 3.77
N ILE A 18 -3.38 -1.02 2.52
CA ILE A 18 -2.53 -0.67 1.36
C ILE A 18 -2.51 0.84 1.12
N LEU A 19 -3.57 1.56 1.51
CA LEU A 19 -3.60 3.02 1.43
C LEU A 19 -3.46 3.64 2.82
N PRO A 20 -2.73 4.77 2.95
CA PRO A 20 -2.70 5.51 4.20
C PRO A 20 -4.08 6.11 4.53
N LYS A 21 -4.31 6.43 5.81
CA LYS A 21 -5.49 7.19 6.25
C LYS A 21 -5.52 8.57 5.57
N GLY A 22 -6.72 9.03 5.23
CA GLY A 22 -6.94 10.39 4.70
C GLY A 22 -7.00 10.49 3.18
N VAL A 23 -7.37 9.40 2.49
CA VAL A 23 -7.79 9.47 1.08
C VAL A 23 -9.05 10.33 0.99
N LEU A 24 -8.95 11.43 0.24
CA LEU A 24 -10.00 12.43 0.08
C LEU A 24 -11.04 12.01 -0.97
N ASP A 25 -10.57 11.42 -2.07
CA ASP A 25 -11.41 10.97 -3.17
C ASP A 25 -10.68 9.89 -3.98
N TYR A 26 -11.38 9.26 -4.91
CA TYR A 26 -10.84 8.29 -5.85
C TYR A 26 -11.57 8.34 -7.18
N ASN A 27 -10.94 7.87 -8.24
CA ASN A 27 -11.58 7.53 -9.51
C ASN A 27 -11.37 6.04 -9.79
N LEU A 28 -12.40 5.40 -10.36
CA LEU A 28 -12.33 4.04 -10.86
C LEU A 28 -13.09 4.00 -12.19
N ASP A 29 -12.40 3.60 -13.25
CA ASP A 29 -13.03 3.17 -14.49
C ASP A 29 -13.23 1.64 -14.43
N PRO A 30 -14.48 1.16 -14.29
CA PRO A 30 -14.73 -0.28 -14.18
C PRO A 30 -14.52 -1.04 -15.49
N SER A 31 -14.41 -0.34 -16.63
CA SER A 31 -14.26 -0.98 -17.94
C SER A 31 -12.82 -1.45 -18.21
N ASP A 32 -11.83 -0.69 -17.72
CA ASP A 32 -10.41 -0.98 -17.91
C ASP A 32 -9.61 -1.08 -16.60
N GLY A 33 -10.25 -0.85 -15.46
CA GLY A 33 -9.66 -0.96 -14.13
C GLY A 33 -8.79 0.22 -13.74
N LYS A 34 -8.76 1.33 -14.49
CA LYS A 34 -7.97 2.50 -14.09
C LYS A 34 -8.45 3.05 -12.76
N PHE A 35 -7.56 3.00 -11.77
CA PHE A 35 -7.81 3.43 -10.41
C PHE A 35 -6.89 4.60 -10.07
N CYS A 36 -7.46 5.62 -9.40
CA CYS A 36 -6.71 6.72 -8.81
C CYS A 36 -7.21 6.99 -7.40
N ALA A 37 -6.31 7.22 -6.45
CA ALA A 37 -6.64 7.70 -5.11
C ALA A 37 -5.94 9.05 -4.85
N TYR A 38 -6.64 9.96 -4.19
CA TYR A 38 -6.17 11.34 -3.96
C TYR A 38 -6.00 11.61 -2.46
N LEU A 39 -4.79 12.04 -2.08
CA LEU A 39 -4.44 12.48 -0.73
C LEU A 39 -4.30 14.01 -0.68
N ASN A 40 -4.39 14.59 0.51
CA ASN A 40 -4.19 16.04 0.73
C ASN A 40 -2.73 16.52 0.56
N GLY A 41 -1.83 15.67 0.08
CA GLY A 41 -0.41 15.94 -0.03
C GLY A 41 0.41 14.65 -0.09
N THR A 42 1.73 14.78 -0.10
CA THR A 42 2.62 13.62 0.02
C THR A 42 2.55 13.04 1.43
N CYS A 43 2.54 11.73 1.54
CA CYS A 43 2.45 11.01 2.82
C CYS A 43 3.65 10.09 2.97
N GLY A 44 4.47 10.28 4.00
CA GLY A 44 5.62 9.41 4.29
C GLY A 44 5.58 8.91 5.71
N PHE A 45 6.05 7.69 5.94
CA PHE A 45 6.15 7.08 7.26
C PHE A 45 7.15 5.93 7.26
N SER A 46 7.59 5.55 8.46
CA SER A 46 8.44 4.38 8.69
C SER A 46 7.62 3.24 9.29
N LEU A 47 7.94 2.02 8.90
CA LEU A 47 7.41 0.79 9.49
C LEU A 47 8.51 0.05 10.27
N GLU A 48 8.13 -1.01 10.97
CA GLU A 48 9.10 -1.96 11.53
C GLU A 48 10.02 -2.52 10.43
N GLY A 49 11.22 -2.97 10.78
CA GLY A 49 12.19 -3.47 9.79
C GLY A 49 12.89 -2.37 8.96
N SER A 50 12.78 -1.10 9.35
CA SER A 50 13.41 0.07 8.69
C SER A 50 12.85 0.41 7.30
N TYR A 51 11.69 -0.13 6.93
CA TYR A 51 11.02 0.27 5.69
C TYR A 51 10.53 1.71 5.80
N GLN A 52 11.01 2.56 4.89
CA GLN A 52 10.50 3.91 4.71
C GLN A 52 9.65 3.94 3.46
N LEU A 53 8.38 4.31 3.60
CA LEU A 53 7.41 4.41 2.51
C LEU A 53 7.10 5.88 2.23
N LYS A 54 6.85 6.18 0.96
CA LYS A 54 6.38 7.49 0.51
C LYS A 54 5.27 7.31 -0.53
N TYR A 55 4.15 7.95 -0.27
CA TYR A 55 3.02 8.11 -1.18
C TYR A 55 3.02 9.55 -1.71
N LYS A 56 2.81 9.73 -3.01
CA LYS A 56 2.51 11.03 -3.62
C LYS A 56 1.05 11.40 -3.33
N SER A 57 0.69 12.66 -3.59
CA SER A 57 -0.69 13.15 -3.46
C SER A 57 -1.68 12.44 -4.38
N THR A 58 -1.19 11.85 -5.47
CA THR A 58 -1.98 11.03 -6.39
C THR A 58 -1.31 9.69 -6.52
N ILE A 59 -2.07 8.64 -6.23
CA ILE A 59 -1.69 7.24 -6.47
C ILE A 59 -2.51 6.75 -7.65
N LYS A 60 -1.88 6.10 -8.62
CA LYS A 60 -2.54 5.58 -9.82
C LYS A 60 -2.13 4.15 -10.08
N GLY A 61 -2.98 3.40 -10.76
CA GLY A 61 -2.66 2.08 -11.28
C GLY A 61 -3.86 1.45 -11.96
N ASN A 62 -3.72 0.22 -12.40
CA ASN A 62 -4.81 -0.60 -12.91
C ASN A 62 -5.17 -1.65 -11.85
N ILE A 63 -6.40 -1.59 -11.34
CA ILE A 63 -6.91 -2.52 -10.35
C ILE A 63 -7.72 -3.64 -11.02
N SER A 64 -7.43 -4.86 -10.61
CA SER A 64 -8.20 -6.07 -10.90
C SER A 64 -8.26 -6.92 -9.63
N LYS A 65 -9.09 -7.96 -9.61
CA LYS A 65 -9.31 -8.75 -8.40
C LYS A 65 -7.99 -9.36 -7.92
N GLY A 66 -7.49 -8.89 -6.77
CA GLY A 66 -6.22 -9.32 -6.18
C GLY A 66 -4.97 -8.79 -6.87
N ARG A 67 -5.04 -7.85 -7.82
CA ARG A 67 -3.84 -7.27 -8.45
C ARG A 67 -3.99 -5.76 -8.70
N LEU A 68 -2.97 -5.01 -8.31
CA LEU A 68 -2.74 -3.61 -8.65
C LEU A 68 -1.47 -3.56 -9.49
N SER A 69 -1.57 -3.21 -10.76
CA SER A 69 -0.43 -3.12 -11.67
C SER A 69 -0.24 -1.71 -12.20
N SER A 70 0.93 -1.45 -12.80
CA SER A 70 1.30 -0.12 -13.29
C SER A 70 1.14 0.96 -12.22
N LEU A 71 1.50 0.61 -10.98
CA LEU A 71 1.33 1.46 -9.82
C LEU A 71 2.30 2.65 -9.91
N GLU A 72 1.77 3.85 -9.71
CA GLU A 72 2.51 5.09 -9.66
C GLU A 72 2.21 5.83 -8.37
N GLY A 73 3.24 6.48 -7.83
CA GLY A 73 3.09 7.35 -6.67
C GLY A 73 3.24 6.64 -5.32
N VAL A 74 3.69 5.38 -5.30
CA VAL A 74 4.11 4.68 -4.09
C VAL A 74 5.58 4.28 -4.25
N SER A 75 6.42 4.66 -3.30
CA SER A 75 7.86 4.37 -3.34
C SER A 75 8.33 3.87 -1.98
N VAL A 76 9.28 2.94 -1.99
CA VAL A 76 9.99 2.45 -0.81
C VAL A 76 11.45 2.88 -0.87
N LYS A 77 12.07 3.13 0.28
CA LYS A 77 13.50 3.44 0.34
C LYS A 77 14.33 2.16 0.40
N LEU A 78 15.23 1.98 -0.56
CA LEU A 78 16.21 0.89 -0.60
C LEU A 78 17.62 1.48 -0.59
N PHE A 79 18.44 1.06 0.38
CA PHE A 79 19.76 1.62 0.67
C PHE A 79 19.73 3.14 0.81
N PHE A 80 20.06 3.87 -0.25
CA PHE A 80 20.14 5.33 -0.30
C PHE A 80 19.20 5.98 -1.32
N MET A 81 18.38 5.21 -2.04
CA MET A 81 17.48 5.72 -3.08
C MET A 81 16.01 5.33 -2.85
N TRP A 82 15.10 6.15 -3.38
CA TRP A 82 13.69 5.82 -3.46
C TRP A 82 13.45 5.02 -4.73
N VAL A 83 12.76 3.89 -4.60
CA VAL A 83 12.41 2.99 -5.69
C VAL A 83 10.88 2.86 -5.72
N ASP A 84 10.31 2.94 -6.91
CA ASP A 84 8.86 2.87 -7.09
C ASP A 84 8.38 1.43 -6.95
N ILE A 85 7.30 1.25 -6.20
CA ILE A 85 6.52 0.01 -6.20
C ILE A 85 5.60 0.09 -7.40
N VAL A 86 5.72 -0.88 -8.30
CA VAL A 86 5.01 -0.90 -9.59
C VAL A 86 3.87 -1.91 -9.61
N GLU A 87 3.86 -2.86 -8.69
CA GLU A 87 2.83 -3.89 -8.61
C GLU A 87 2.60 -4.37 -7.17
N VAL A 88 1.34 -4.65 -6.86
CA VAL A 88 0.92 -5.40 -5.66
C VAL A 88 0.04 -6.55 -6.11
N LEU A 89 0.43 -7.77 -5.78
CA LEU A 89 -0.30 -8.99 -6.08
C LEU A 89 -0.74 -9.65 -4.76
N ARG A 90 -2.00 -10.05 -4.68
CA ARG A 90 -2.51 -10.87 -3.60
C ARG A 90 -2.53 -12.33 -4.03
N SER A 91 -1.87 -13.18 -3.25
CA SER A 91 -1.96 -14.64 -3.33
C SER A 91 -2.39 -15.16 -1.96
N ASP A 92 -3.61 -15.69 -1.86
CA ASP A 92 -4.22 -16.16 -0.62
C ASP A 92 -4.17 -15.11 0.51
N ASP A 93 -3.46 -15.42 1.59
CA ASP A 93 -3.27 -14.57 2.77
C ASP A 93 -1.96 -13.78 2.74
N HIS A 94 -1.35 -13.66 1.56
CA HIS A 94 -0.13 -12.89 1.33
C HIS A 94 -0.33 -11.79 0.28
N LEU A 95 0.39 -10.70 0.48
CA LEU A 95 0.58 -9.62 -0.48
C LEU A 95 2.04 -9.57 -0.89
N GLU A 96 2.27 -9.68 -2.19
CA GLU A 96 3.56 -9.45 -2.81
C GLU A 96 3.63 -8.01 -3.32
N PHE A 97 4.67 -7.28 -2.89
CA PHE A 97 4.98 -5.93 -3.38
C PHE A 97 6.21 -6.00 -4.28
N SER A 98 6.09 -5.54 -5.52
CA SER A 98 7.15 -5.59 -6.51
C SER A 98 7.63 -4.21 -6.94
N VAL A 99 8.95 -4.07 -7.06
CA VAL A 99 9.63 -2.92 -7.68
C VAL A 99 10.08 -3.24 -9.12
N GLY A 100 9.54 -4.30 -9.72
CA GLY A 100 9.83 -4.76 -11.07
C GLY A 100 10.92 -5.82 -11.13
N ILE A 101 12.09 -5.54 -10.53
CA ILE A 101 13.23 -6.48 -10.52
C ILE A 101 13.32 -7.35 -9.25
N ALA A 102 12.52 -7.03 -8.24
CA ALA A 102 12.49 -7.73 -6.96
C ALA A 102 11.10 -7.59 -6.34
N GLY A 103 10.73 -8.60 -5.56
CA GLY A 103 9.48 -8.66 -4.82
C GLY A 103 9.72 -8.93 -3.33
N ALA A 104 8.74 -8.56 -2.51
CA ALA A 104 8.70 -8.87 -1.09
C ALA A 104 7.29 -9.29 -0.67
N ASP A 105 7.20 -10.44 -0.01
CA ASP A 105 5.93 -11.01 0.46
C ASP A 105 5.65 -10.68 1.93
N PHE A 106 4.41 -10.30 2.21
CA PHE A 106 3.94 -9.97 3.55
C PHE A 106 2.58 -10.61 3.83
N PRO A 107 2.33 -11.11 5.06
CA PRO A 107 1.00 -11.59 5.44
C PRO A 107 -0.02 -10.44 5.43
N ILE A 108 -1.25 -10.75 5.01
CA ILE A 108 -2.34 -9.77 4.87
C ILE A 108 -2.71 -9.10 6.20
N ASP A 109 -2.48 -9.77 7.32
CA ASP A 109 -2.74 -9.26 8.68
C ASP A 109 -1.96 -7.98 9.00
N ASN A 110 -0.84 -7.74 8.30
CA ASN A 110 -0.07 -6.50 8.43
C ASN A 110 -0.81 -5.26 7.87
N PHE A 111 -1.89 -5.47 7.11
CA PHE A 111 -2.60 -4.43 6.35
C PHE A 111 -4.05 -4.26 6.82
N VAL A 112 -4.41 -4.78 7.99
CA VAL A 112 -5.75 -4.60 8.58
C VAL A 112 -6.02 -3.13 8.90
N GLU A 113 -4.99 -2.40 9.35
CA GLU A 113 -5.08 -0.98 9.66
C GLU A 113 -4.40 -0.11 8.61
N CYS A 114 -5.03 1.03 8.28
CA CYS A 114 -4.42 2.04 7.43
C CYS A 114 -3.30 2.78 8.19
N PRO A 115 -2.08 2.86 7.65
CA PRO A 115 -1.02 3.68 8.25
C PRO A 115 -1.36 5.16 8.16
N GLN A 116 -0.87 5.98 9.09
CA GLN A 116 -1.03 7.44 9.03
C GLN A 116 0.27 8.10 8.61
N CYS A 117 0.16 9.23 7.92
CA CYS A 117 1.31 10.03 7.53
C CYS A 117 2.09 10.49 8.77
N GLY A 118 3.41 10.44 8.70
CA GLY A 118 4.32 10.76 9.81
C GLY A 118 4.63 9.53 10.66
N CYS A 119 3.67 9.06 11.45
CA CYS A 119 3.88 8.04 12.50
C CYS A 119 3.57 6.58 12.09
N GLY A 120 3.07 6.34 10.87
CA GLY A 120 2.79 5.00 10.36
C GLY A 120 1.68 4.32 11.17
N LEU A 121 1.97 3.16 11.75
CA LEU A 121 1.04 2.41 12.61
C LEU A 121 1.18 2.77 14.11
N ASN A 122 2.10 3.67 14.48
CA ASN A 122 2.46 3.97 15.87
C ASN A 122 1.93 5.33 16.36
N CYS A 123 0.76 5.76 15.89
CA CYS A 123 0.25 7.13 16.11
C CYS A 123 -0.50 7.36 17.45
N GLY A 124 -0.23 6.54 18.47
CA GLY A 124 -0.87 6.65 19.78
C GLY A 124 0.13 6.60 20.93
N ASP A 125 -0.13 7.41 21.98
CA ASP A 125 0.58 7.35 23.25
C ASP A 125 0.20 6.05 23.99
N GLY A 126 0.96 4.97 23.80
CA GLY A 126 1.04 3.90 24.81
C GLY A 126 0.55 2.50 24.46
N GLN A 127 0.09 2.19 23.25
CA GLN A 127 0.00 0.79 22.79
C GLN A 127 0.46 0.68 21.36
N ALA A 128 1.76 0.44 21.20
CA ALA A 128 2.26 -0.19 19.99
C ALA A 128 1.55 -1.54 19.88
N SER A 129 0.51 -1.60 19.05
CA SER A 129 0.11 -2.86 18.45
C SER A 129 1.39 -3.37 17.79
N LYS A 130 2.02 -4.37 18.42
CA LYS A 130 3.16 -5.08 17.86
C LYS A 130 2.64 -5.84 16.64
N VAL A 131 2.42 -5.12 15.55
CA VAL A 131 2.34 -5.71 14.23
C VAL A 131 3.75 -6.17 13.96
N LYS A 132 4.06 -7.39 14.41
CA LYS A 132 5.30 -8.06 14.03
C LYS A 132 5.20 -8.26 12.53
N MET A 133 5.70 -7.30 11.75
CA MET A 133 6.00 -7.57 10.36
C MET A 133 7.06 -8.67 10.39
N SER A 134 6.65 -9.91 10.11
CA SER A 134 7.59 -10.97 9.78
C SER A 134 8.51 -10.42 8.68
N ASN A 135 9.81 -10.67 8.79
CA ASN A 135 10.73 -10.28 7.72
C ASN A 135 10.18 -10.79 6.39
N PRO A 136 10.07 -9.92 5.36
CA PRO A 136 9.55 -10.37 4.09
C PRO A 136 10.44 -11.44 3.51
N ILE A 137 9.81 -12.40 2.84
CA ILE A 137 10.52 -13.29 1.94
C ILE A 137 10.80 -12.45 0.70
N VAL A 138 12.09 -12.26 0.38
CA VAL A 138 12.51 -11.51 -0.78
C VAL A 138 12.59 -12.49 -1.95
N SER A 139 11.78 -12.24 -2.97
CA SER A 139 11.83 -13.00 -4.22
C SER A 139 12.66 -12.21 -5.25
N SER A 140 13.62 -12.89 -5.87
CA SER A 140 14.38 -12.37 -7.01
C SER A 140 13.77 -12.93 -8.29
N TYR A 141 13.36 -12.03 -9.18
CA TYR A 141 12.81 -12.37 -10.50
C TYR A 141 13.89 -12.55 -11.56
#